data_AF-A0A835X0F6-F1
#
_entry.id   AF-A0A835X0F6-F1
#
_cell.length_a   1.000
_cell.length_b   1.000
_cell.length_c   1.000
_cell.angle_alpha   90.00
_cell.angle_beta   90.00
_cell.angle_gamma   90.00
#
_symmetry.space_group_name_H-M   'P 1'
#
loop_
_entity.id
_entity.type
_entity.pdbx_description
1 polymer ?
#
loop_
_entity_poly.entity_id
_entity_poly.type
_entity_poly.pdbx_seq_one_letter_code
_entity_poly.pdbx_strand_id
1 'polypeptide(L)'
;MIVGSHDNIHIPKESWPHFTWYVIEFVIVVLIAFLIAFQVTPLFEEMAVSQGLECYQESHITKCSPAEEPTTDESVLNWIFASIISLVFLVWYIGIRGFVLKKKILQNR
;
A
#
# COMPACT_ATOMS: atom_id res chain seq x y z
N MET A 1 4.54 1.13 -66.47
CA MET A 1 3.46 0.90 -65.50
C MET A 1 4.02 1.21 -64.12
N ILE A 2 3.75 2.40 -63.60
CA ILE A 2 4.24 2.85 -62.30
C ILE A 2 3.12 2.58 -61.30
N VAL A 3 3.28 1.55 -60.47
CA VAL A 3 2.36 1.32 -59.35
C VAL A 3 2.81 2.25 -58.24
N GLY A 4 2.04 3.31 -57.99
CA GLY A 4 2.19 4.10 -56.78
C GLY A 4 1.79 3.23 -55.58
N SER A 5 2.78 2.80 -54.79
CA SER A 5 2.55 2.25 -53.46
C SER A 5 2.02 3.40 -52.61
N HIS A 6 0.71 3.44 -52.38
CA HIS A 6 0.17 4.28 -51.32
C HIS A 6 0.47 3.56 -50.01
N ASP A 7 1.44 4.09 -49.27
CA ASP A 7 1.73 3.67 -47.90
C ASP A 7 0.56 4.07 -47.01
N ASN A 8 -0.42 3.18 -46.92
CA ASN A 8 -1.60 3.29 -46.06
C ASN A 8 -1.33 2.75 -44.65
N ILE A 9 -0.06 2.64 -44.26
CA ILE A 9 0.31 2.28 -42.89
C ILE A 9 0.09 3.50 -41.98
N HIS A 10 -1.13 3.60 -41.45
CA HIS A 10 -1.41 4.42 -40.27
C HIS A 10 -0.60 3.85 -39.11
N ILE A 11 0.66 4.29 -38.94
CA ILE A 11 1.28 4.28 -37.62
C ILE A 11 0.55 5.37 -36.82
N PRO A 12 -0.27 5.01 -35.80
CA PRO A 12 -0.81 6.02 -34.92
C PRO A 12 0.37 6.70 -34.23
N LYS A 13 0.54 7.99 -34.51
CA LYS A 13 1.55 8.84 -33.88
C LYS A 13 1.18 9.23 -32.44
N GLU A 14 0.10 8.68 -31.91
CA GLU A 14 -0.23 8.80 -30.50
C GLU A 14 0.65 7.85 -29.70
N SER A 15 1.81 8.41 -29.34
CA SER A 15 2.64 7.99 -28.24
C SER A 15 1.78 7.73 -26.99
N TRP A 16 1.53 6.45 -26.68
CA TRP A 16 1.02 5.89 -25.42
C TRP A 16 -0.13 6.64 -24.71
N PRO A 17 -1.26 5.97 -24.38
CA PRO A 17 -2.35 6.61 -23.64
C PRO A 17 -1.84 7.27 -22.35
N HIS A 18 -2.20 8.53 -22.08
CA HIS A 18 -1.71 9.26 -20.91
C HIS A 18 -2.07 8.57 -19.58
N PHE A 19 -3.15 7.78 -19.55
CA PHE A 19 -3.51 6.98 -18.37
C PHE A 19 -2.46 5.90 -18.03
N THR A 20 -1.73 5.41 -19.03
CA THR A 20 -0.76 4.32 -18.86
C THR A 20 0.41 4.73 -17.97
N TRP A 21 0.79 6.02 -17.98
CA TRP A 21 1.77 6.53 -17.04
C TRP A 21 1.28 6.37 -15.60
N TYR A 22 0.02 6.72 -15.31
CA TYR A 22 -0.55 6.54 -13.97
C TYR A 22 -0.63 5.09 -13.53
N VAL A 23 -0.83 4.15 -14.46
CA VAL A 23 -0.80 2.71 -14.15
C VAL A 23 0.61 2.26 -13.81
N ILE A 24 1.61 2.67 -14.59
CA ILE A 24 3.01 2.35 -14.30
C ILE A 24 3.42 2.90 -12.93
N GLU A 25 3.10 4.16 -12.66
CA GLU A 25 3.35 4.80 -11.37
C GLU A 25 2.66 4.04 -10.22
N PHE A 26 1.39 3.67 -10.39
CA PHE A 26 0.64 2.91 -9.39
C PHE A 26 1.30 1.57 -9.08
N VAL A 27 1.72 0.80 -10.09
CA VAL A 27 2.39 -0.49 -9.89
C VAL A 27 3.72 -0.31 -9.13
N ILE A 28 4.49 0.72 -9.47
CA ILE A 28 5.75 1.02 -8.76
C ILE A 28 5.47 1.35 -7.28
N VAL A 29 4.45 2.18 -7.00
CA VAL A 29 4.08 2.55 -5.63
C VAL A 29 3.57 1.34 -4.84
N VAL A 30 2.79 0.44 -5.46
CA VAL A 30 2.37 -0.83 -4.83
C VAL A 30 3.59 -1.65 -4.41
N LEU A 31 4.56 -1.84 -5.31
CA LEU A 31 5.75 -2.63 -5.00
C LEU A 31 6.56 -2.02 -3.85
N ILE A 32 6.77 -0.70 -3.87
CA ILE A 32 7.48 0.01 -2.80
C ILE A 32 6.70 -0.09 -1.48
N ALA A 33 5.38 0.10 -1.49
CA ALA A 33 4.54 -0.01 -0.30
C ALA A 33 4.61 -1.42 0.31
N PHE A 34 4.62 -2.46 -0.51
CA PHE A 34 4.71 -3.84 -0.07
C PHE A 34 6.07 -4.14 0.57
N LEU A 35 7.17 -3.67 -0.04
CA LEU A 35 8.51 -3.80 0.53
C LEU A 35 8.64 -3.06 1.87
N ILE A 36 8.09 -1.85 1.97
CA ILE A 36 8.09 -1.09 3.23
C ILE A 36 7.27 -1.83 4.28
N ALA A 37 6.08 -2.30 3.94
CA ALA A 37 5.21 -3.01 4.86
C ALA A 37 5.92 -4.25 5.43
N PHE A 38 6.55 -5.07 4.59
CA PHE A 38 7.31 -6.25 5.06
C PHE A 38 8.45 -5.91 6.03
N GLN A 39 9.16 -4.81 5.79
CA GLN A 39 10.29 -4.41 6.63
C GLN A 39 9.82 -3.79 7.96
N VAL A 40 8.61 -3.24 7.99
CA VAL A 40 8.08 -2.47 9.11
C VAL A 40 7.18 -3.33 10.01
N THR A 41 6.46 -4.31 9.48
CA THR A 41 5.62 -5.24 10.27
C THR A 41 6.32 -5.87 11.49
N PRO A 42 7.57 -6.38 11.41
CA PRO A 42 8.23 -6.97 12.60
C PRO A 42 8.49 -5.94 13.72
N LEU A 43 8.54 -4.65 13.40
CA LEU A 43 8.68 -3.59 14.42
C LEU A 43 7.40 -3.39 15.23
N PHE A 44 6.28 -3.94 14.75
CA PHE A 44 4.95 -3.75 15.31
C PHE A 44 4.34 -5.05 15.87
N GLU A 45 5.11 -6.14 15.94
CA GLU A 45 4.64 -7.38 16.58
C GLU A 45 4.38 -7.17 18.07
N GLU A 46 5.20 -6.37 18.75
CA GLU A 46 5.06 -6.09 20.19
C GLU A 46 3.80 -5.27 20.53
N MET A 47 3.32 -4.45 19.59
CA MET A 47 2.06 -3.71 19.77
C MET A 47 0.81 -4.56 19.47
N ALA A 48 0.99 -5.73 18.85
CA ALA A 48 -0.07 -6.70 18.58
C ALA A 48 -0.12 -7.83 19.63
N VAL A 49 0.67 -7.73 20.70
CA VAL A 49 0.62 -8.66 21.84
C VAL A 49 -0.58 -8.30 22.72
N SER A 50 -1.57 -9.19 22.76
CA SER A 50 -2.64 -9.10 23.74
C SER A 50 -2.24 -9.89 24.99
N GLN A 51 -2.32 -9.26 26.17
CA GLN A 51 -2.20 -9.96 27.44
C GLN A 51 -3.60 -10.45 27.83
N GLY A 52 -3.92 -11.67 27.43
CA GLY A 52 -5.17 -12.32 27.80
C GLY A 52 -5.18 -12.69 29.29
N LEU A 53 -6.36 -12.59 29.93
CA LEU A 53 -6.62 -13.37 31.14
C LEU A 53 -7.31 -14.65 30.71
N GLU A 54 -6.68 -15.79 30.96
CA GLU A 54 -7.37 -17.07 30.82
C GLU A 54 -8.17 -17.32 32.09
N CYS A 55 -9.49 -17.24 31.97
CA CYS A 55 -10.42 -17.55 33.04
C CYS A 55 -10.96 -18.97 32.84
N TYR A 56 -10.70 -19.85 33.79
CA TYR A 56 -11.31 -21.17 33.85
C TYR A 56 -12.29 -21.21 35.02
N GLN A 57 -13.35 -22.00 34.86
CA GLN A 57 -14.44 -22.06 35.83
C GLN A 57 -14.33 -23.33 36.67
N GLU A 58 -13.94 -23.19 37.94
CA GLU A 58 -14.05 -24.27 38.92
C GLU A 58 -15.22 -23.99 39.86
N SER A 59 -16.16 -24.94 39.94
CA SER A 59 -17.24 -25.00 40.93
C SER A 59 -17.67 -23.63 41.48
N HIS A 60 -18.47 -22.90 40.70
CA HIS A 60 -19.13 -21.64 41.09
C HIS A 60 -18.23 -20.40 41.30
N ILE A 61 -16.91 -20.50 41.13
CA ILE A 61 -15.98 -19.39 41.26
C ILE A 61 -15.12 -19.28 40.00
N THR A 62 -15.21 -18.16 39.29
CA THR A 62 -14.34 -17.86 38.15
C THR A 62 -12.98 -17.43 38.67
N LYS A 63 -11.92 -18.17 38.34
CA LYS A 63 -10.55 -17.76 38.60
C LYS A 63 -9.88 -17.37 37.31
N CYS A 64 -9.24 -16.20 37.30
CA CYS A 64 -8.50 -15.70 36.16
C CYS A 64 -7.03 -15.60 36.54
N SER A 65 -6.17 -16.19 35.73
CA SER A 65 -4.72 -16.05 35.82
C SER A 65 -4.22 -15.24 34.61
N PRO A 66 -3.15 -14.44 34.73
CA PRO A 66 -2.48 -13.88 33.57
C PRO A 66 -2.05 -15.03 32.64
N ALA A 67 -2.40 -14.95 31.35
CA ALA A 67 -1.89 -15.89 30.36
C ALA A 67 -0.37 -15.72 30.26
N GLU A 68 0.39 -16.80 30.44
CA GLU A 68 1.86 -16.79 30.36
C GLU A 68 2.37 -16.79 28.90
N GLU A 69 1.49 -17.06 27.93
CA GLU A 69 1.83 -17.02 26.50
C GLU A 69 1.35 -15.71 25.87
N PRO A 70 2.27 -14.84 25.37
CA PRO A 70 1.88 -13.69 24.58
C PRO A 70 1.30 -14.19 23.24
N THR A 71 -0.02 -14.11 23.08
CA THR A 71 -0.66 -14.42 21.79
C THR A 71 -0.59 -13.20 20.89
N THR A 72 -0.01 -13.35 19.70
CA THR A 72 -0.01 -12.33 18.66
C THR A 72 -1.35 -12.33 17.93
N ASP A 73 -2.04 -11.18 17.95
CA ASP A 73 -3.31 -11.05 17.24
C ASP A 73 -3.08 -10.87 15.73
N GLU A 74 -3.26 -11.96 14.97
CA GLU A 74 -3.17 -11.98 13.50
C GLU A 74 -4.07 -10.91 12.83
N SER A 75 -5.23 -10.63 13.43
CA SER A 75 -6.15 -9.59 12.97
C SER A 75 -5.53 -8.19 13.08
N VAL A 76 -4.88 -7.90 14.21
CA VAL A 76 -4.22 -6.61 14.47
C VAL A 76 -3.04 -6.45 13.51
N LEU A 77 -2.24 -7.50 13.32
CA LEU A 77 -1.12 -7.51 12.35
C LEU A 77 -1.59 -7.25 10.92
N ASN A 78 -2.69 -7.86 10.48
CA ASN A 78 -3.26 -7.63 9.16
C ASN A 78 -3.77 -6.18 8.98
N TRP A 79 -4.43 -5.63 10.01
CA TRP A 79 -4.86 -4.23 10.00
C TRP A 79 -3.68 -3.25 9.97
N ILE A 80 -2.62 -3.53 10.74
CA ILE A 80 -1.38 -2.76 10.73
C ILE A 80 -0.75 -2.79 9.33
N PHE A 81 -0.63 -3.98 8.72
CA PHE A 81 -0.12 -4.14 7.37
C PHE A 81 -0.91 -3.32 6.34
N ALA A 82 -2.24 -3.41 6.38
CA ALA A 82 -3.12 -2.63 5.50
C ALA A 82 -2.98 -1.12 5.73
N SER A 83 -2.81 -0.68 6.98
CA SER A 83 -2.61 0.73 7.33
C SER A 83 -1.31 1.30 6.76
N ILE A 84 -0.22 0.52 6.78
CA ILE A 84 1.09 0.94 6.25
C ILE A 84 0.97 1.17 4.74
N ILE A 85 0.34 0.23 4.03
CA ILE A 85 0.09 0.37 2.59
C ILE A 85 -0.71 1.65 2.33
N SER A 86 -1.85 1.83 3.01
CA SER A 86 -2.70 3.01 2.83
C SER A 86 -1.95 4.33 3.09
N LEU A 87 -1.09 4.36 4.11
CA LEU A 87 -0.32 5.55 4.47
C LEU A 87 0.71 5.89 3.39
N VAL A 88 1.39 4.89 2.81
CA VAL A 88 2.33 5.10 1.69
C VAL A 88 1.62 5.72 0.49
N PHE A 89 0.41 5.24 0.15
CA PHE A 89 -0.41 5.82 -0.91
C PHE A 89 -0.79 7.28 -0.61
N LEU A 90 -1.21 7.57 0.63
CA LEU A 90 -1.58 8.91 1.04
C LEU A 90 -0.38 9.88 0.90
N VAL A 91 0.78 9.48 1.41
CA VAL A 91 2.03 10.25 1.31
C VAL A 91 2.44 10.47 -0.15
N TRP A 92 2.33 9.44 -1.00
CA TRP A 92 2.69 9.55 -2.40
C TRP A 92 1.75 10.47 -3.18
N TYR A 93 0.45 10.21 -3.14
CA TYR A 93 -0.52 10.90 -4.01
C TYR A 93 -0.90 12.29 -3.49
N ILE A 94 -0.95 12.50 -2.17
CA ILE A 94 -1.28 13.81 -1.58
C ILE A 94 0.00 14.63 -1.34
N GLY A 95 1.04 14.01 -0.79
CA GLY A 95 2.30 14.67 -0.46
C GLY A 95 3.18 14.90 -1.69
N ILE A 96 3.81 13.83 -2.18
CA ILE A 96 4.84 13.91 -3.22
C ILE A 96 4.24 14.42 -4.53
N ARG A 97 3.17 13.79 -5.03
CA ARG A 97 2.53 14.18 -6.28
C ARG A 97 1.88 15.56 -6.18
N GLY A 98 1.19 15.87 -5.08
CA GLY A 98 0.62 17.19 -4.83
C GLY A 98 1.67 18.30 -4.79
N PHE A 99 2.81 18.06 -4.14
CA PHE A 99 3.94 18.99 -4.08
C PHE A 99 4.64 19.17 -5.43
N VAL A 100 4.81 18.08 -6.19
CA VAL A 100 5.39 18.10 -7.55
C VAL A 100 4.48 18.87 -8.54
N LEU A 101 3.16 18.71 -8.44
CA LEU A 101 2.20 19.43 -9.29
C LEU A 101 2.12 20.93 -8.96
N LYS A 102 2.29 21.34 -7.69
CA LYS A 102 2.37 22.76 -7.33
C LYS A 102 3.57 23.48 -7.96
N LYS A 103 4.70 22.80 -8.17
CA LYS A 103 5.90 23.42 -8.75
C LYS A 103 5.80 23.71 -10.24
N LYS A 104 5.01 22.97 -11.01
CA LYS A 104 4.96 23.12 -12.48
C LYS A 104 3.89 24.10 -12.97
N ILE A 105 2.85 24.41 -12.20
CA ILE A 105 1.71 25.23 -12.69
C ILE A 105 1.85 26.74 -12.43
N LEU A 106 2.80 27.17 -11.60
CA LEU A 106 3.05 28.60 -11.31
C LEU A 106 4.30 29.17 -12.00
N GLN A 107 4.97 28.40 -12.87
CA GLN A 107 6.15 28.85 -13.62
C GLN A 107 5.92 28.82 -15.14
N ASN A 108 4.66 28.97 -15.56
CA ASN A 108 4.34 29.34 -16.94
C ASN A 108 3.18 30.36 -16.96
N ARG A 109 3.46 31.52 -16.35
CA ARG A 109 2.93 32.81 -16.77
C ARG A 109 3.92 33.90 -16.39
#